data_AF-A0A9P7MWU6-F1
#
_entry.id   AF-A0A9P7MWU6-F1
#
_cell.length_a   1.000
_cell.length_b   1.000
_cell.length_c   1.000
_cell.angle_alpha   90.00
_cell.angle_beta   90.00
_cell.angle_gamma   90.00
#
_symmetry.space_group_name_H-M   'P 1'
#
loop_
_entity.id
_entity.type
_entity.pdbx_description
1 polymer ?
#
loop_
_entity_poly.entity_id
_entity_poly.type
_entity_poly.pdbx_seq_one_letter_code
_entity_poly.pdbx_strand_id
1 'polypeptide(L)' 'MNVTAKLDEQGRPVDLKKQASPGLMSHPEPFSYSIAPRTAKHAELIRAAAMGYPLEKSDSVHLLDVEGGLESF' A
#
# COMPACT_ATOMS: atom_id res chain seq x y z
N MET A 1 15.64 -14.54 2.32
CA MET A 1 14.92 -13.26 2.16
C MET A 1 15.33 -12.36 3.32
N ASN A 2 15.80 -11.14 3.07
CA ASN A 2 16.17 -10.20 4.14
C ASN A 2 15.09 -9.12 4.22
N VAL A 3 14.24 -9.18 5.24
CA VAL A 3 13.18 -8.20 5.51
C VAL A 3 13.56 -7.51 6.81
N THR A 4 13.94 -6.23 6.74
CA THR A 4 14.36 -5.42 7.90
C THR A 4 13.23 -4.52 8.35
N ALA A 5 13.16 -4.22 9.66
CA ALA A 5 12.19 -3.26 10.17
C ALA A 5 12.43 -1.86 9.59
N LYS A 6 11.35 -1.11 9.34
CA LYS A 6 11.45 0.30 8.93
C LYS A 6 12.04 1.11 10.09
N LEU A 7 13.00 1.99 9.79
CA LEU A 7 13.57 2.92 10.75
C LEU A 7 12.93 4.30 10.60
N ASP A 8 12.78 5.03 11.71
CA ASP A 8 12.41 6.44 11.75
C ASP A 8 13.57 7.34 11.29
N GLU A 9 13.35 8.66 11.22
CA GLU A 9 14.39 9.63 10.86
C GLU A 9 15.60 9.64 11.80
N GLN A 10 15.45 9.03 12.98
CA GLN A 10 16.47 8.94 14.04
C GLN A 10 17.11 7.54 14.08
N GLY A 11 16.81 6.66 13.12
CA GLY A 11 17.36 5.31 13.01
C GLY A 11 16.77 4.28 13.97
N ARG A 12 15.63 4.57 14.61
CA ARG A 12 14.95 3.66 15.53
C ARG A 12 13.87 2.87 14.80
N PRO A 13 13.64 1.60 15.14
CA PRO A 13 12.57 0.82 14.51
C PRO A 13 11.21 1.46 14.77
N VAL A 14 10.45 1.67 13.69
CA VAL A 14 9.09 2.21 13.73
C VAL A 14 8.17 1.15 14.35
N ASP A 15 7.45 1.54 15.41
CA ASP A 15 6.42 0.68 16.00
C ASP A 15 5.20 0.62 15.07
N LEU A 16 5.00 -0.54 14.44
CA LEU A 16 3.86 -0.81 13.56
C LEU A 16 2.71 -1.38 14.39
N LYS A 17 1.75 -0.52 14.75
CA LYS A 17 0.53 -0.95 15.42
C LYS A 17 -0.31 -1.82 14.47
N LYS A 18 -0.63 -3.03 14.89
CA LYS A 18 -1.49 -3.97 14.16
C LYS A 18 -2.96 -3.62 14.41
N GLN A 19 -3.41 -2.51 13.83
CA GLN A 19 -4.79 -2.04 13.93
C GLN A 19 -5.52 -2.41 12.65
N ALA A 20 -6.77 -2.86 12.81
CA ALA A 20 -7.63 -3.22 11.70
C ALA A 20 -8.96 -2.49 11.88
N SER A 21 -9.56 -2.10 10.76
CA SER A 21 -10.84 -1.40 10.76
C SER A 21 -11.92 -2.28 11.39
N PRO A 22 -12.75 -1.69 12.26
CA PRO A 22 -13.94 -2.36 12.78
C PRO A 22 -15.01 -2.44 11.68
N GLY A 23 -15.71 -3.56 11.56
CA GLY A 23 -16.78 -3.75 10.58
C GLY A 23 -16.94 -5.21 10.14
N LEU A 24 -17.87 -5.45 9.21
CA LEU A 24 -18.11 -6.78 8.62
C LEU A 24 -16.91 -7.28 7.79
N MET A 25 -16.20 -6.34 7.14
CA MET A 25 -14.94 -6.59 6.43
C MET A 25 -13.81 -5.82 7.13
N SER A 26 -12.94 -6.56 7.82
CA SER A 26 -11.79 -5.97 8.50
C SER A 26 -10.61 -5.85 7.55
N HIS A 27 -10.06 -4.66 7.40
CA HIS A 27 -8.81 -4.41 6.68
C HIS A 27 -7.82 -3.67 7.59
N PRO A 28 -6.51 -3.75 7.35
CA PRO A 28 -5.55 -2.96 8.12
C PRO A 28 -5.92 -1.47 8.06
N GLU A 29 -5.81 -0.78 9.20
CA GLU A 29 -5.89 0.68 9.19
C GLU A 29 -4.72 1.27 8.38
N PRO A 30 -4.89 2.45 7.74
CA PRO A 30 -3.81 3.10 7.03
C PRO A 30 -2.56 3.25 7.91
N PHE A 31 -1.42 2.76 7.44
CA PHE A 31 -0.16 2.80 8.17
C PHE A 31 0.97 3.37 7.31
N SER A 32 1.99 3.91 7.97
CA SER A 32 3.12 4.55 7.28
C SER A 32 4.12 3.53 6.74
N TYR A 33 4.07 3.23 5.44
CA TYR A 33 5.03 2.35 4.77
C TYR A 33 6.05 3.12 3.91
N SER A 34 7.05 2.42 3.39
CA SER A 34 7.98 2.92 2.37
C SER A 34 8.40 1.74 1.51
N ILE A 35 8.23 1.87 0.20
CA ILE A 35 8.59 0.82 -0.76
C ILE A 35 9.76 1.37 -1.58
N ALA A 36 10.92 0.75 -1.42
CA ALA A 36 12.12 1.09 -2.18
C ALA A 36 12.69 -0.18 -2.84
N PRO A 37 13.24 -0.07 -4.06
CA PRO A 37 14.01 -1.16 -4.65
C PRO A 37 15.17 -1.55 -3.75
N ARG A 38 15.44 -2.86 -3.62
CA ARG A 38 16.52 -3.35 -2.75
C ARG A 38 17.90 -2.90 -3.23
N THR A 39 18.09 -2.81 -4.55
CA THR A 39 19.36 -2.40 -5.19
C THR A 39 19.09 -1.64 -6.49
N ALA A 40 20.11 -0.97 -7.02
CA ALA A 40 20.06 -0.28 -8.32
C ALA A 40 19.61 -1.22 -9.46
N LYS A 41 20.14 -2.46 -9.49
CA LYS A 41 19.74 -3.48 -10.47
C LYS A 41 18.24 -3.82 -10.40
N HIS A 42 17.65 -3.87 -9.20
CA HIS A 42 16.21 -4.10 -9.08
C HIS A 42 15.42 -2.90 -9.60
N ALA A 43 15.90 -1.68 -9.40
CA ALA A 43 15.26 -0.48 -9.96
C ALA A 43 15.30 -0.47 -11.49
N GLU A 44 16.41 -0.89 -12.10
CA GLU A 44 16.53 -1.05 -13.56
C GLU A 44 15.55 -2.09 -14.09
N LEU A 45 15.44 -3.25 -13.42
CA LEU A 45 14.50 -4.29 -13.80
C LEU A 45 13.04 -3.80 -13.75
N ILE A 46 12.65 -3.09 -12.69
CA ILE A 46 11.30 -2.51 -12.56
C ILE A 46 11.03 -1.53 -13.71
N ARG A 47 11.99 -0.65 -14.04
CA ARG A 47 11.86 0.30 -15.16
C ARG A 47 11.76 -0.40 -16.52
N ALA A 48 12.58 -1.42 -16.74
CA ALA A 48 12.54 -2.22 -17.97
C ALA A 48 11.20 -2.93 -18.13
N ALA A 49 10.68 -3.53 -17.06
CA ALA A 49 9.36 -4.17 -17.06
C ALA A 49 8.24 -3.17 -17.36
N ALA A 50 8.27 -1.98 -16.75
CA ALA A 50 7.25 -0.95 -16.98
C ALA A 50 7.21 -0.45 -18.44
N MET A 51 8.32 -0.54 -19.18
CA MET A 51 8.35 -0.22 -20.62
C MET A 51 7.69 -1.32 -21.48
N GLY A 52 7.88 -2.59 -21.11
CA GLY A 52 7.31 -3.73 -21.84
C GLY A 52 5.84 -4.02 -21.48
N TYR A 53 5.45 -3.67 -20.25
CA TYR A 53 4.12 -3.93 -19.69
C TYR A 53 3.61 -2.65 -19.00
N PRO A 54 2.86 -1.81 -19.73
CA PRO A 54 2.28 -0.60 -19.16
C PRO A 54 1.38 -0.92 -17.97
N LEU A 55 1.43 -0.09 -16.94
CA LEU A 55 0.61 -0.27 -15.75
C LEU A 55 -0.88 -0.10 -16.12
N GLU A 56 -1.68 -1.12 -15.88
CA GLU A 56 -3.12 -1.06 -16.09
C GLU A 56 -3.76 -0.08 -15.11
N LYS A 57 -4.78 0.64 -15.58
CA LYS A 57 -5.52 1.58 -14.72
C LYS A 57 -6.37 0.79 -13.73
N SER A 58 -6.57 1.37 -12.55
CA SER A 58 -7.49 0.81 -11.57
C SER A 58 -8.93 0.89 -12.08
N ASP A 59 -9.65 -0.23 -12.02
CA ASP A 59 -11.10 -0.31 -12.30
C ASP A 59 -11.96 0.34 -11.20
N SER A 60 -11.34 0.87 -10.14
CA SER A 60 -12.05 1.61 -9.09
C SER A 60 -12.85 2.80 -9.62
N VAL A 61 -12.55 3.29 -10.83
CA VAL A 61 -13.35 4.31 -11.53
C VAL A 61 -14.79 3.87 -11.80
N HIS A 62 -15.05 2.57 -11.87
CA HIS A 62 -16.39 2.01 -12.05
C HIS A 62 -17.17 1.90 -10.74
N LEU A 63 -16.51 2.09 -9.60
CA LEU A 63 -17.11 2.07 -8.26
C LEU A 63 -17.62 3.46 -7.85
N LEU A 64 -18.20 4.23 -8.78
CA LEU A 64 -18.77 5.56 -8.50
C LEU A 64 -19.57 5.51 -7.20
N ASP A 65 -19.24 6.42 -6.29
CA ASP A 65 -19.74 6.46 -4.92
C ASP A 65 -21.25 6.21 -4.92
N VAL A 66 -21.67 5.21 -4.14
CA VAL A 66 -23.07 5.12 -3.73
C VAL A 66 -23.30 6.28 -2.76
N GLU A 67 -23.54 7.48 -3.30
CA GLU A 67 -24.21 8.55 -2.57
C GLU A 67 -25.64 8.07 -2.28
N GLY A 68 -25.82 7.37 -1.17
CA GLY A 68 -27.14 6.95 -0.71
C GLY A 68 -27.12 5.68 0.11
N GLY A 69 -26.83 5.78 1.40
CA GLY A 69 -26.94 4.63 2.29
C GLY A 69 -26.46 4.82 3.73
N LEU A 70 -26.55 6.03 4.28
CA LEU A 70 -26.48 6.25 5.73
C LEU A 70 -27.81 6.85 6.21
N GLU A 71 -28.91 6.19 5.86
CA GLU A 71 -30.17 6.26 6.60
C GLU A 71 -30.54 4.79 6.87
N SER A 72 -30.85 4.47 8.12
CA SER A 72 -31.14 3.15 8.70
C SER A 72 -29.94 2.20 8.90
N PHE A 73 -29.34 2.24 10.10
CA PHE A 73 -29.58 1.27 11.19
C PHE A 73 -29.25 1.92 12.54
#